data_AF-A0A1G7HHZ5-F1
#
_entry.id   AF-A0A1G7HHZ5-F1
#
_cell.length_a   1.000
_cell.length_b   1.000
_cell.length_c   1.000
_cell.angle_alpha   90.00
_cell.angle_beta   90.00
_cell.angle_gamma   90.00
#
_symmetry.space_group_name_H-M   'P 1'
#
loop_
_entity.id
_entity.type
_entity.pdbx_description
1 polymer ?
#
loop_
_entity_poly.entity_id
_entity_poly.type
_entity_poly.pdbx_seq_one_letter_code
_entity_poly.pdbx_strand_id
1 'polypeptide(L)'
;MSQVAKRIVREVHDEPHLEGRRITVQFLKEQVEDRNLDPRTVADRHDLDVADVYRALTYYHDHPEEMRAIERQRQSAVDEHRHLTTDPDDVRD
;
A
#
# COMPACT_ATOMS: atom_id res chain seq x y z
N MET A 1 -4.90 -8.89 22.53
CA MET A 1 -3.78 -8.11 23.10
C MET A 1 -3.87 -6.72 22.50
N SER A 2 -3.78 -5.65 23.29
CA SER A 2 -3.78 -4.28 22.74
C SER A 2 -2.42 -4.05 22.08
N GLN A 3 -2.31 -4.31 20.77
CA GLN A 3 -1.15 -3.85 20.03
C GLN A 3 -1.25 -2.33 19.93
N VAL A 4 -0.18 -1.65 20.33
CA VAL A 4 -0.08 -0.20 20.13
C VAL A 4 -0.14 0.03 18.64
N ALA A 5 -1.10 0.86 18.20
CA ALA A 5 -1.21 1.21 16.80
C ALA A 5 0.12 1.80 16.31
N LYS A 6 0.67 1.17 15.28
CA LYS A 6 1.97 1.44 14.67
C LYS A 6 2.00 2.83 14.04
N ARG A 7 3.20 3.41 13.96
CA ARG A 7 3.39 4.68 13.25
C ARG A 7 3.48 4.46 11.74
N ILE A 8 3.20 5.53 10.98
CA ILE A 8 3.54 5.60 9.56
C ILE A 8 4.95 6.19 9.46
N VAL A 9 5.86 5.48 8.80
CA VAL A 9 7.27 5.85 8.60
C VAL A 9 7.65 5.74 7.12
N ARG A 10 8.81 6.29 6.71
CA ARG A 10 9.26 6.37 5.31
C ARG A 10 10.67 5.81 5.08
N GLU A 11 11.02 4.75 5.82
CA GLU A 11 12.35 4.13 5.81
C GLU A 11 12.63 3.20 4.61
N VAL A 12 11.62 2.86 3.81
CA VAL A 12 11.66 1.80 2.79
C VAL A 12 11.06 2.34 1.51
N HIS A 13 11.86 2.33 0.44
CA HIS A 13 11.46 2.75 -0.93
C HIS A 13 10.82 4.15 -1.01
N ASP A 14 11.15 5.05 -0.07
CA ASP A 14 10.59 6.40 0.05
C ASP A 14 9.05 6.48 0.18
N GLU A 15 8.39 5.34 0.42
CA GLU A 15 6.94 5.24 0.56
C GLU A 15 6.51 5.19 2.05
N PRO A 16 5.40 5.87 2.42
CA PRO A 16 4.81 5.76 3.75
C PRO A 16 4.29 4.35 3.99
N HIS A 17 4.74 3.73 5.08
CA HIS A 17 4.39 2.37 5.47
C HIS A 17 4.31 2.21 6.98
N LEU A 18 3.69 1.12 7.43
CA LEU A 18 3.58 0.80 8.84
C LEU A 18 4.93 0.43 9.45
N GLU A 19 5.28 1.05 10.57
CA GLU A 19 6.54 0.83 11.28
C GLU A 19 6.83 -0.67 11.54
N GLY A 20 8.01 -1.10 11.11
CA GLY A 20 8.45 -2.50 11.19
C GLY A 20 7.75 -3.45 10.20
N ARG A 21 7.05 -2.94 9.18
CA ARG A 21 6.36 -3.74 8.15
C ARG A 21 6.55 -3.13 6.78
N ARG A 22 6.73 -3.95 5.74
CA ARG A 22 6.78 -3.48 4.35
C ARG A 22 5.37 -3.35 3.73
N ILE A 23 4.41 -2.86 4.52
CA ILE A 23 3.02 -2.70 4.12
C ILE A 23 2.75 -1.21 4.00
N THR A 24 2.61 -0.74 2.76
CA THR A 24 2.50 0.68 2.43
C THR A 24 1.08 1.18 2.64
N VAL A 25 0.96 2.50 2.82
CA VAL A 25 -0.34 3.18 2.91
C VAL A 25 -1.14 2.96 1.62
N GLN A 26 -0.49 3.07 0.46
CA GLN A 26 -1.10 2.80 -0.85
C GLN A 26 -1.69 1.38 -0.92
N PHE A 27 -0.92 0.37 -0.50
CA PHE A 27 -1.39 -1.01 -0.50
C PHE A 27 -2.66 -1.18 0.34
N LEU A 28 -2.70 -0.61 1.55
CA LEU A 28 -3.88 -0.73 2.42
C LEU A 28 -5.10 -0.01 1.84
N LYS A 29 -4.90 1.16 1.22
CA LYS A 29 -5.94 1.86 0.47
C LYS A 29 -6.47 1.01 -0.67
N GLU A 30 -5.61 0.46 -1.53
CA GLU A 30 -6.01 -0.38 -2.66
C GLU A 30 -6.85 -1.59 -2.21
N GLN A 31 -6.44 -2.23 -1.11
CA GLN A 31 -7.15 -3.38 -0.57
C GLN A 31 -8.54 -3.01 -0.04
N VAL A 32 -8.65 -1.93 0.73
CA VAL A 32 -9.90 -1.55 1.38
C VAL A 32 -10.85 -0.83 0.42
N GLU A 33 -10.38 0.17 -0.31
CA GLU A 33 -11.23 1.05 -1.11
C GLU A 33 -11.40 0.55 -2.54
N ASP A 34 -10.31 0.15 -3.21
CA ASP A 34 -10.39 -0.23 -4.63
C ASP A 34 -10.90 -1.66 -4.80
N ARG A 35 -10.50 -2.57 -3.90
CA ARG A 35 -10.96 -3.96 -3.87
C ARG A 35 -12.15 -4.18 -2.92
N ASN A 36 -12.60 -3.12 -2.26
CA ASN A 36 -13.77 -3.12 -1.38
C ASN A 36 -13.71 -4.19 -0.28
N LEU A 37 -12.51 -4.48 0.24
CA LEU A 37 -12.33 -5.43 1.33
C LEU A 37 -12.61 -4.77 2.68
N ASP A 38 -13.25 -5.52 3.58
CA ASP A 38 -13.43 -5.06 4.96
C ASP A 38 -12.08 -4.85 5.65
N PRO A 39 -11.86 -3.74 6.38
CA PRO A 39 -10.60 -3.46 7.08
C PRO A 39 -10.14 -4.57 8.03
N ARG A 40 -11.05 -5.28 8.70
CA ARG A 40 -10.68 -6.41 9.57
C ARG A 40 -10.19 -7.59 8.74
N THR A 41 -10.80 -7.84 7.59
CA THR A 41 -10.33 -8.87 6.65
C THR A 41 -8.91 -8.59 6.17
N VAL A 42 -8.59 -7.32 5.87
CA VAL A 42 -7.22 -6.92 5.49
C VAL A 42 -6.27 -7.09 6.67
N ALA A 43 -6.68 -6.67 7.87
CA ALA A 43 -5.89 -6.81 9.08
C ALA A 43 -5.53 -8.28 9.37
N ASP A 44 -6.52 -9.17 9.35
CA ASP A 44 -6.35 -10.61 9.62
C ASP A 44 -5.40 -11.27 8.60
N ARG A 45 -5.52 -10.93 7.31
CA ARG A 45 -4.67 -11.49 6.24
C ARG A 45 -3.21 -11.07 6.35
N HIS A 46 -2.94 -9.92 6.97
CA HIS A 46 -1.61 -9.33 7.03
C HIS A 46 -1.03 -9.27 8.46
N ASP A 47 -1.69 -9.93 9.42
CA ASP A 47 -1.32 -9.95 10.85
C ASP A 47 -1.17 -8.52 11.44
N LEU A 48 -2.10 -7.63 11.08
CA LEU A 48 -2.12 -6.24 11.52
C LEU A 48 -3.19 -6.01 12.59
N ASP A 49 -3.01 -4.97 13.40
CA ASP A 49 -4.14 -4.42 14.14
C ASP A 49 -5.07 -3.67 13.17
N VAL A 50 -6.38 -3.82 13.31
CA VAL A 50 -7.35 -3.08 12.49
C VAL A 50 -7.18 -1.56 12.66
N ALA A 51 -6.71 -1.10 13.82
CA ALA A 51 -6.39 0.31 14.05
C ALA A 51 -5.26 0.82 13.13
N ASP A 52 -4.32 -0.05 12.76
CA ASP A 52 -3.23 0.30 11.84
C ASP A 52 -3.75 0.48 10.40
N VAL A 53 -4.73 -0.35 10.01
CA VAL A 53 -5.41 -0.21 8.71
C VAL A 53 -6.12 1.14 8.65
N TYR A 54 -6.93 1.47 9.66
CA TYR A 54 -7.62 2.77 9.68
C TYR A 54 -6.65 3.95 9.74
N ARG A 55 -5.56 3.84 10.51
CA ARG A 55 -4.53 4.89 10.55
C ARG A 55 -3.89 5.11 9.18
N ALA A 56 -3.59 4.05 8.45
CA ALA A 56 -3.06 4.17 7.10
C ALA A 56 -4.07 4.85 6.16
N LEU A 57 -5.36 4.50 6.24
CA LEU A 57 -6.41 5.17 5.46
C LEU A 57 -6.55 6.65 5.82
N THR A 58 -6.48 6.99 7.12
CA THR A 58 -6.44 8.39 7.56
C THR A 58 -5.22 9.11 6.96
N TYR A 59 -4.03 8.51 7.04
CA TYR A 59 -2.82 9.08 6.45
C TYR A 59 -3.00 9.32 4.94
N TYR A 60 -3.54 8.36 4.20
CA TYR A 60 -3.78 8.47 2.77
C TYR A 60 -4.64 9.71 2.44
N HIS A 61 -5.75 9.88 3.14
CA HIS A 61 -6.70 10.98 2.91
C HIS A 61 -6.18 12.33 3.37
N ASP A 62 -5.31 12.35 4.39
CA ASP A 62 -4.66 13.57 4.88
C ASP A 62 -3.49 14.03 3.97
N HIS A 63 -2.94 13.14 3.14
CA HIS A 63 -1.75 13.40 2.31
C HIS A 63 -1.97 13.13 0.80
N PRO A 64 -3.02 13.68 0.16
CA PRO A 64 -3.39 13.33 -1.21
C PRO A 64 -2.33 13.69 -2.26
N GLU A 65 -1.54 14.76 -2.04
CA GLU A 65 -0.48 15.15 -2.96
C GLU A 65 0.71 14.19 -2.93
N GLU A 66 1.12 13.76 -1.73
CA GLU A 66 2.16 12.75 -1.52
C GLU A 66 1.75 11.44 -2.18
N MET A 67 0.52 10.97 -1.93
CA MET A 67 0.02 9.72 -2.49
C MET A 67 -0.05 9.76 -4.02
N ARG A 68 -0.45 10.89 -4.62
CA ARG A 68 -0.41 11.07 -6.08
C ARG A 68 1.01 11.06 -6.64
N ALA A 69 2.00 11.56 -5.90
CA ALA A 69 3.39 11.54 -6.32
C ALA A 69 3.94 10.11 -6.33
N ILE A 70 3.63 9.33 -5.29
CA ILE A 70 3.99 7.92 -5.18
C ILE A 70 3.37 7.12 -6.32
N GLU A 71 2.09 7.32 -6.62
CA GLU A 71 1.40 6.65 -7.73
C GLU A 71 2.12 6.91 -9.06
N ARG A 72 2.47 8.17 -9.35
CA ARG A 72 3.22 8.53 -10.56
C ARG A 72 4.61 7.91 -10.60
N GLN A 73 5.31 7.86 -9.47
CA GLN A 73 6.64 7.26 -9.38
C GLN A 73 6.58 5.77 -9.67
N ARG A 74 5.58 5.08 -9.10
CA ARG A 74 5.35 3.65 -9.32
C ARG A 74 5.03 3.36 -10.78
N GLN A 75 4.12 4.13 -11.39
CA GLN A 75 3.79 3.98 -12.81
C GLN A 75 5.02 4.22 -13.70
N SER A 76 5.79 5.27 -13.44
CA SER A 76 7.01 5.57 -14.18
C SER A 76 8.03 4.43 -14.10
N ALA A 77 8.21 3.84 -12.91
CA ALA A 77 9.12 2.72 -12.71
C ALA A 77 8.67 1.46 -13.47
N VAL A 78 7.36 1.19 -13.51
CA VAL A 78 6.80 0.09 -14.32
C VAL A 78 7.02 0.34 -15.80
N ASP A 79 6.74 1.55 -16.29
CA ASP A 79 6.88 1.89 -17.71
C ASP A 79 8.34 1.85 -18.17
N GLU A 80 9.28 2.37 -17.37
CA GLU A 80 10.72 2.34 -17.65
C GLU A 80 11.24 0.90 -17.76
N HIS A 81 10.78 0.02 -16.89
CA HIS A 81 11.25 -1.37 -16.82
C HIS A 81 10.33 -2.37 -17.52
N ARG A 82 9.32 -1.91 -18.27
CA ARG A 82 8.38 -2.79 -18.98
C ARG A 82 9.08 -3.80 -19.89
N HIS A 83 10.19 -3.40 -20.50
CA HIS A 83 11.03 -4.24 -21.35
C HIS A 83 11.75 -5.39 -20.62
N LEU A 84 11.83 -5.36 -19.29
CA LEU A 84 12.43 -6.39 -18.44
C LEU A 84 11.39 -7.36 -17.87
N THR A 85 10.11 -7.11 -18.13
CA THR A 85 8.98 -7.91 -17.66
C THR A 85 8.23 -8.52 -18.84
N THR A 86 7.57 -9.64 -18.61
CA THR A 86 6.67 -10.27 -19.59
C THR A 86 5.25 -10.21 -19.05
N ASP A 87 4.34 -9.59 -19.78
CA ASP A 87 2.93 -9.60 -19.42
C ASP A 87 2.37 -11.03 -19.64
N PRO A 88 1.65 -11.62 -18.68
CA PRO A 88 1.02 -12.91 -18.86
C PRO A 88 0.09 -12.99 -20.08
N ASP A 89 -0.52 -11.87 -20.49
CA ASP A 89 -1.38 -11.82 -21.67
C ASP A 89 -0.57 -11.84 -22.99
N ASP A 90 0.70 -11.44 -22.97
CA ASP A 90 1.60 -11.49 -24.14
C ASP A 90 2.07 -12.93 -24.47
N VAL A 91 1.85 -13.89 -23.56
CA VAL A 91 2.29 -15.30 -23.71
C VAL A 91 1.13 -16.30 -23.78
N ARG A 92 -0.11 -15.82 -23.75
CA ARG A 92 -1.32 -16.66 -23.86
C ARG A 92 -1.75 -16.70 -25.33
N ASP A 93 -1.52 -17.83 -26.00
CA ASP A 93 -2.06 -18.18 -27.33
C ASP A 93 -3.57 -18.50 -27.27
#